data_AF-A0A1G5RVD3-F1
#
_entry.id   AF-A0A1G5RVD3-F1
#
_cell.length_a   1.000
_cell.length_b   1.000
_cell.length_c   1.000
_cell.angle_alpha   90.00
_cell.angle_beta   90.00
_cell.angle_gamma   90.00
#
_symmetry.space_group_name_H-M   'P 1'
#
loop_
_entity.id
_entity.type
_entity.pdbx_description
1 polymer ?
#
loop_
_entity_poly.entity_id
_entity_poly.type
_entity_poly.pdbx_seq_one_letter_code
_entity_poly.pdbx_strand_id
1 'polypeptide(L)'
;MKIKYSLDSNSLPKKISIIQSQDEDIAYLADISKRLLIENPSLDFCSAAKLGLMDQYDDVQYQKMLTVAKRLNLLFYDEEKKRPLPEIGLFDLTIRLLYEYLLNHHDEESRTIPYF
;
A
#
# COMPACT_ATOMS: atom_id res chain seq x y z
N MET A 1 16.89 -7.96 26.64
CA MET A 1 15.45 -8.24 26.75
C MET A 1 14.83 -8.01 25.37
N LYS A 2 14.35 -9.05 24.68
CA LYS A 2 13.64 -8.90 23.39
C LYS A 2 12.15 -8.86 23.70
N ILE A 3 11.54 -7.68 23.65
CA ILE A 3 10.08 -7.54 23.77
C ILE A 3 9.49 -8.08 22.48
N LYS A 4 8.80 -9.22 22.57
CA LYS A 4 8.00 -9.76 21.46
C LYS A 4 6.60 -9.17 21.59
N TYR A 5 6.19 -8.39 20.60
CA TYR A 5 4.80 -7.96 20.46
C TYR A 5 4.04 -9.08 19.74
N SER A 6 3.01 -9.63 20.39
CA SER A 6 2.00 -10.44 19.72
C SER A 6 0.81 -9.54 19.41
N LEU A 7 0.53 -9.32 18.12
CA LEU A 7 -0.70 -8.66 17.68
C LEU A 7 -1.81 -9.71 17.71
N ASP A 8 -2.69 -9.62 18.72
CA ASP A 8 -3.89 -10.46 18.81
C ASP A 8 -4.94 -9.92 17.81
N SER A 9 -5.58 -10.80 17.04
CA SER A 9 -6.62 -10.49 16.07
C SER A 9 -7.81 -9.74 16.68
N ASN A 10 -8.05 -9.89 17.99
CA ASN A 10 -9.06 -9.14 18.74
C ASN A 10 -8.67 -7.69 19.06
N SER A 11 -7.40 -7.34 18.87
CA SER A 11 -6.82 -6.03 19.22
C SER A 11 -6.39 -5.20 18.01
N LEU A 12 -6.66 -5.69 16.79
CA LEU A 12 -6.37 -4.93 15.58
C LEU A 12 -7.32 -3.72 15.47
N PRO A 13 -6.78 -2.50 15.26
CA PRO A 13 -7.58 -1.30 15.22
C PRO A 13 -8.46 -1.28 13.97
N LYS A 14 -9.77 -1.05 14.14
CA LYS A 14 -10.74 -0.89 13.04
C LYS A 14 -10.43 0.29 12.12
N LYS A 15 -9.62 1.23 12.58
CA LYS A 15 -9.17 2.42 11.84
C LYS A 15 -7.73 2.71 12.18
N ILE A 16 -6.90 2.82 11.14
CA ILE A 16 -5.50 3.26 11.24
C ILE A 16 -5.45 4.76 10.96
N SER A 17 -4.76 5.49 11.83
CA SER A 17 -4.44 6.90 11.67
C SER A 17 -3.06 7.17 12.23
N ILE A 18 -2.29 8.04 11.58
CA ILE A 18 -1.06 8.58 12.16
C ILE A 18 -1.47 9.69 13.12
N ILE A 19 -1.09 9.54 14.39
CA ILE A 19 -1.40 10.50 15.46
C ILE A 19 -0.09 11.18 15.86
N GLN A 20 -0.16 12.48 16.10
CA GLN A 20 0.98 13.27 16.52
C GLN A 20 1.47 12.91 17.93
N SER A 21 2.78 13.06 18.17
CA SER A 21 3.37 13.02 19.51
C SER A 21 3.13 14.32 20.30
N GLN A 22 3.41 14.32 21.62
CA GLN A 22 3.14 15.48 22.50
C GLN A 22 3.84 16.78 22.10
N ASP A 23 4.94 16.70 21.33
CA ASP A 23 5.78 17.84 20.97
C ASP A 23 5.90 18.05 19.44
N GLU A 24 5.02 17.44 18.65
CA GLU A 24 5.07 17.55 17.18
C GLU A 24 4.28 18.76 16.67
N ASP A 25 4.91 19.54 15.80
CA ASP A 25 4.25 20.60 15.04
C ASP A 25 3.49 19.99 13.85
N ILE A 26 2.16 19.93 13.98
CA ILE A 26 1.24 19.39 12.98
C ILE A 26 1.36 20.12 11.65
N ALA A 27 1.47 21.46 11.69
CA ALA A 27 1.51 22.26 10.48
C ALA A 27 2.80 21.98 9.71
N TYR A 28 3.91 21.85 10.43
CA TYR A 28 5.20 21.49 9.87
C TYR A 28 5.22 20.07 9.29
N LEU A 29 4.65 19.07 9.99
CA LEU A 29 4.56 17.70 9.48
C LEU A 29 3.64 17.60 8.26
N ALA A 30 2.52 18.31 8.25
CA ALA A 30 1.62 18.38 7.11
C ALA A 30 2.27 19.11 5.92
N ASP A 31 3.14 20.09 6.15
CA ASP A 31 3.89 20.77 5.09
C ASP A 31 4.98 19.87 4.51
N ILE A 32 5.73 19.15 5.35
CA ILE A 32 6.71 18.16 4.91
C ILE A 32 6.03 17.05 4.10
N SER A 33 4.89 16.52 4.56
CA SER A 33 4.23 15.41 3.87
C SER A 33 3.78 15.78 2.47
N LYS A 34 3.31 17.02 2.26
CA LYS A 34 2.95 17.56 0.93
C LYS A 34 4.13 17.65 -0.03
N ARG A 35 5.36 17.74 0.50
CA ARG A 35 6.59 17.77 -0.29
C ARG A 35 7.14 16.38 -0.57
N LEU A 36 6.72 15.37 0.19
CA LEU A 36 7.09 13.98 0.04
C LEU A 36 6.01 13.22 -0.73
N LEU A 37 5.93 13.53 -2.03
CA LEU A 37 5.03 12.88 -2.96
C LEU A 37 5.70 11.64 -3.53
N ILE A 38 4.96 10.55 -3.54
CA ILE A 38 5.34 9.30 -4.17
C ILE A 38 4.54 9.16 -5.45
N GLU A 39 5.23 8.99 -6.57
CA GLU A 39 4.62 8.78 -7.88
C GLU A 39 4.01 7.39 -7.97
N ASN A 40 2.93 7.24 -8.74
CA ASN A 40 2.27 5.98 -8.97
C ASN A 40 3.07 5.12 -9.98
N PRO A 41 3.76 4.05 -9.52
CA PRO A 41 4.64 3.25 -10.38
C PRO A 41 3.87 2.51 -11.49
N SER A 42 2.55 2.35 -11.34
CA SER A 42 1.71 1.74 -12.36
C SER A 42 1.52 2.61 -13.58
N LEU A 43 1.73 3.93 -13.46
CA LEU A 43 1.73 4.85 -14.60
C LEU A 43 2.99 4.68 -15.45
N ASP A 44 4.14 4.45 -14.82
CA ASP A 44 5.39 4.14 -15.54
C ASP A 44 5.26 2.83 -16.30
N PHE A 45 4.69 1.81 -15.65
CA PHE A 45 4.39 0.55 -16.32
C PHE A 45 3.48 0.74 -17.54
N CYS A 46 2.38 1.50 -17.39
CA CYS A 46 1.47 1.79 -18.51
C CYS A 46 2.16 2.55 -19.64
N SER A 47 3.03 3.51 -19.31
CA SER A 47 3.77 4.31 -20.29
C SER A 47 4.78 3.45 -21.05
N ALA A 48 5.54 2.63 -20.34
CA ALA A 48 6.50 1.71 -20.94
C ALA A 48 5.82 0.63 -21.80
N ALA A 49 4.65 0.12 -21.38
CA ALA A 49 3.86 -0.81 -22.20
C ALA A 49 3.37 -0.17 -23.50
N LYS A 50 2.89 1.10 -23.46
CA LYS A 50 2.48 1.83 -24.67
C LYS A 50 3.63 2.08 -25.65
N LEU A 51 4.86 2.17 -25.15
CA LEU A 51 6.06 2.33 -25.95
C LEU A 51 6.62 1.00 -26.47
N GLY A 52 5.97 -0.14 -26.20
CA GLY A 52 6.45 -1.47 -26.60
C GLY A 52 7.67 -1.96 -25.80
N LEU A 53 8.05 -1.27 -24.72
CA LEU A 53 9.22 -1.63 -23.91
C LEU A 53 8.99 -2.91 -23.08
N MET A 54 7.74 -3.36 -22.99
CA MET A 54 7.38 -4.58 -22.29
C MET A 54 7.44 -5.83 -23.19
N ASP A 55 7.62 -5.66 -24.50
CA ASP A 55 7.67 -6.76 -25.49
C ASP A 55 8.94 -7.63 -25.34
N GLN A 56 9.92 -7.15 -24.57
CA GLN A 56 11.13 -7.90 -24.23
C GLN A 56 10.89 -9.04 -23.23
N TYR A 57 9.73 -9.05 -22.55
CA TYR A 57 9.38 -10.04 -21.55
C TYR A 57 8.50 -11.14 -22.16
N ASP A 58 8.67 -12.37 -21.68
CA ASP A 58 7.73 -13.44 -22.03
C ASP A 58 6.35 -13.23 -21.39
N ASP A 59 5.33 -13.97 -21.87
CA ASP A 59 3.95 -13.83 -21.40
C ASP A 59 3.81 -14.03 -19.88
N VAL A 60 4.61 -14.93 -19.29
CA VAL A 60 4.54 -15.25 -17.86
C VAL A 60 5.13 -14.11 -17.03
N GLN A 61 6.26 -13.57 -17.46
CA GLN A 61 6.92 -12.42 -16.83
C GLN A 61 6.04 -11.17 -16.95
N TYR A 62 5.51 -10.92 -18.14
CA TYR A 62 4.60 -9.79 -18.38
C TYR A 62 3.36 -9.88 -17.48
N GLN A 63 2.73 -11.05 -17.37
CA GLN A 63 1.58 -11.23 -16.49
C GLN A 63 1.91 -10.99 -15.01
N LYS A 64 3.09 -11.40 -14.54
CA LYS A 64 3.54 -11.11 -13.17
C LYS A 64 3.69 -9.61 -12.97
N MET A 65 4.36 -8.91 -13.89
CA MET A 65 4.54 -7.45 -13.82
C MET A 65 3.20 -6.71 -13.86
N LEU A 66 2.28 -7.12 -14.75
CA LEU A 66 0.94 -6.56 -14.84
C LEU A 66 0.16 -6.76 -13.53
N THR A 67 0.27 -7.93 -12.91
CA THR A 67 -0.39 -8.23 -11.63
C THR A 67 0.14 -7.32 -10.51
N VAL A 68 1.46 -7.14 -10.45
CA VAL A 68 2.10 -6.23 -9.49
C VAL A 68 1.66 -4.79 -9.75
N ALA A 69 1.70 -4.32 -11.00
CA ALA A 69 1.28 -2.97 -11.37
C ALA A 69 -0.20 -2.73 -11.03
N LYS A 70 -1.08 -3.71 -11.26
CA LYS A 70 -2.50 -3.61 -10.86
C LYS A 70 -2.66 -3.47 -9.35
N ARG A 71 -1.96 -4.28 -8.57
CA ARG A 71 -2.00 -4.22 -7.10
C ARG A 71 -1.47 -2.89 -6.56
N LEU A 72 -0.34 -2.42 -7.08
CA LEU A 72 0.20 -1.12 -6.72
C LEU A 72 -0.78 0.01 -7.05
N ASN A 73 -1.46 -0.05 -8.20
CA ASN A 73 -2.40 0.98 -8.60
C ASN A 73 -3.60 1.14 -7.65
N LEU A 74 -4.00 0.06 -6.94
CA LEU A 74 -5.06 0.12 -5.94
C LEU A 74 -4.67 1.03 -4.76
N LEU A 75 -3.39 1.04 -4.38
CA LEU A 75 -2.89 1.95 -3.33
C LEU A 75 -3.03 3.43 -3.71
N PHE A 76 -3.12 3.74 -5.00
CA PHE A 76 -3.24 5.10 -5.50
C PHE A 76 -4.67 5.46 -5.89
N TYR A 77 -5.66 4.60 -5.66
CA TYR A 77 -7.04 4.89 -6.08
C TYR A 77 -7.72 5.95 -5.20
N ASP A 78 -8.29 6.99 -5.81
CA ASP A 78 -9.12 8.00 -5.16
C ASP A 78 -10.59 7.57 -5.26
N GLU A 79 -11.18 7.21 -4.11
CA GLU A 79 -12.57 6.77 -4.01
C GLU A 79 -13.56 7.90 -4.33
N GLU A 80 -13.23 9.16 -4.00
CA GLU A 80 -14.11 10.30 -4.25
C GLU A 80 -14.15 10.61 -5.75
N LYS A 81 -12.97 10.65 -6.40
CA LYS A 81 -12.84 10.94 -7.83
C LYS A 81 -13.01 9.70 -8.71
N LYS A 82 -13.16 8.52 -8.12
CA LYS A 82 -13.25 7.21 -8.79
C LYS A 82 -12.17 6.99 -9.85
N ARG A 83 -10.93 7.36 -9.53
CA ARG A 83 -9.80 7.23 -10.47
C ARG A 83 -8.46 7.07 -9.74
N PRO A 84 -7.45 6.45 -10.36
CA PRO A 84 -6.10 6.45 -9.82
C PRO A 84 -5.51 7.86 -9.74
N LEU A 85 -4.82 8.13 -8.64
CA LEU A 85 -4.00 9.31 -8.46
C LEU A 85 -2.64 9.10 -9.14
N PRO A 86 -2.08 10.15 -9.75
CA PRO A 86 -0.73 10.11 -10.29
C PRO A 86 0.33 10.08 -9.19
N GLU A 87 0.02 10.65 -8.02
CA GLU A 87 0.91 10.76 -6.88
C GLU A 87 0.10 10.73 -5.58
N ILE A 88 0.76 10.38 -4.48
CA ILE A 88 0.17 10.36 -3.15
C ILE A 88 1.20 10.83 -2.12
N GLY A 89 0.75 11.48 -1.05
CA GLY A 89 1.64 11.82 0.06
C GLY A 89 2.15 10.58 0.79
N LEU A 90 3.39 10.63 1.29
CA LEU A 90 4.02 9.51 2.00
C LEU A 90 3.17 8.97 3.16
N PHE A 91 2.54 9.85 3.95
CA PHE A 91 1.71 9.45 5.09
C PHE A 91 0.43 8.73 4.65
N ASP A 92 -0.24 9.22 3.62
CA ASP A 92 -1.43 8.56 3.07
C ASP A 92 -1.08 7.19 2.49
N LEU A 93 0.05 7.09 1.77
CA LEU A 93 0.56 5.80 1.28
C LEU A 93 0.86 4.82 2.41
N THR A 94 1.50 5.31 3.48
CA THR A 94 1.84 4.50 4.65
C THR A 94 0.58 3.95 5.32
N ILE A 95 -0.45 4.80 5.50
CA ILE A 95 -1.74 4.38 6.05
C ILE A 95 -2.37 3.29 5.17
N ARG A 96 -2.39 3.47 3.84
CA ARG A 96 -2.96 2.50 2.90
C ARG A 96 -2.20 1.17 2.91
N LEU A 97 -0.88 1.20 2.97
CA LEU A 97 -0.04 0.00 3.10
C LEU A 97 -0.32 -0.74 4.42
N LEU A 98 -0.51 -0.01 5.52
CA LEU A 98 -0.88 -0.61 6.80
C LEU A 98 -2.27 -1.26 6.73
N TYR A 99 -3.25 -0.65 6.06
CA TYR A 99 -4.55 -1.28 5.83
C TYR A 99 -4.43 -2.57 5.02
N GLU A 100 -3.66 -2.57 3.92
CA GLU A 100 -3.39 -3.76 3.13
C GLU A 100 -2.71 -4.86 3.95
N TYR A 101 -1.74 -4.50 4.79
CA TYR A 101 -1.09 -5.44 5.70
C TYR A 101 -2.10 -6.07 6.66
N LEU A 102 -2.97 -5.27 7.30
CA LEU A 102 -3.99 -5.78 8.20
C LEU A 102 -4.98 -6.70 7.48
N LEU A 103 -5.47 -6.32 6.29
CA LEU A 103 -6.41 -7.13 5.51
C LEU A 103 -5.81 -8.48 5.10
N ASN A 104 -4.53 -8.50 4.71
CA ASN A 104 -3.86 -9.71 4.26
C ASN A 104 -3.33 -10.59 5.41
N HIS A 105 -3.28 -10.09 6.65
CA HIS A 105 -2.75 -10.82 7.82
C HIS A 105 -3.82 -11.12 8.88
N HIS A 106 -5.09 -10.82 8.59
CA HIS A 106 -6.22 -11.14 9.47
C HIS A 106 -6.57 -12.65 9.50
N ASP A 107 -5.95 -13.49 8.65
CA ASP A 107 -6.47 -14.81 8.28
C ASP A 107 -5.40 -15.93 8.20
N GLU A 108 -4.23 -15.80 8.84
CA GLU A 108 -3.24 -16.91 8.87
C GLU A 108 -3.60 -18.01 9.90
N GLU A 109 -4.47 -17.76 10.88
CA GLU A 109 -4.95 -18.81 11.81
C GLU A 109 -6.24 -19.51 11.35
N SER A 110 -6.98 -18.98 10.37
CA SER A 110 -8.17 -19.65 9.81
C SER A 110 -7.82 -20.69 8.72
N ARG A 111 -6.54 -20.80 8.36
CA ARG A 111 -6.01 -21.78 7.39
C ARG A 111 -5.38 -23.03 8.02
N THR A 112 -5.55 -23.26 9.32
CA THR A 112 -5.35 -24.62 9.85
C THR A 112 -6.53 -25.48 9.41
N ILE A 113 -6.32 -26.19 8.30
CA ILE A 113 -7.06 -27.39 7.95
C ILE A 113 -7.11 -28.27 9.22
N PRO A 114 -8.29 -28.65 9.72
CA PRO A 114 -8.35 -29.61 10.81
C PRO A 114 -7.88 -30.95 10.22
N TYR A 115 -6.66 -31.36 10.56
CA TYR A 115 -6.30 -32.76 10.45
C TYR A 115 -7.13 -33.51 11.51
N PHE A 116 -8.22 -34.11 11.05
CA PHE A 116 -8.83 -35.26 11.70
C PHE A 116 -7.90 -36.48 11.55
#